data_AF-A0A6L9K9Z2-F1
#
_entry.id   AF-A0A6L9K9Z2-F1
#
_cell.length_a   1.000
_cell.length_b   1.000
_cell.length_c   1.000
_cell.angle_alpha   90.00
_cell.angle_beta   90.00
_cell.angle_gamma   90.00
#
_symmetry.space_group_name_H-M   'P 1'
#
loop_
_entity.id
_entity.type
_entity.pdbx_description
1 polymer ?
#
loop_
_entity_poly.entity_id
_entity_poly.type
_entity_poly.pdbx_seq_one_letter_code
_entity_poly.pdbx_strand_id
1 'polypeptide(L)'
;MGFAFLLIASIPIQQKEHWEAPKEADLIKNPFRDNPGATLAGQKLYTNMCVVCHGNKGKGDGTAGVYLKPRPTNLISTKTQEHSDGAIYWKITEGKAPMPSHKSLLTEEQRWQLVNYIRKLAK
;
A
#
# COMPACT_ATOMS: atom_id res chain seq x y z
N MET A 1 42.88 -5.71 -41.57
CA MET A 1 42.13 -6.05 -40.33
C MET A 1 41.93 -4.78 -39.53
N GLY A 2 40.70 -4.31 -39.36
CA GLY A 2 40.35 -3.19 -38.47
C GLY A 2 39.16 -3.60 -37.62
N PHE A 3 39.36 -3.76 -36.31
CA PHE A 3 38.29 -4.10 -35.37
C PHE A 3 37.55 -2.82 -34.96
N ALA A 4 36.27 -2.76 -35.27
CA ALA A 4 35.37 -1.72 -34.79
C ALA A 4 35.07 -1.95 -33.30
N PHE A 5 35.48 -0.99 -32.46
CA PHE A 5 35.07 -0.95 -31.05
C PHE A 5 33.62 -0.46 -30.98
N LEU A 6 32.69 -1.38 -30.73
CA LEU A 6 31.31 -1.06 -30.35
C LEU A 6 31.33 -0.50 -28.92
N LEU A 7 31.15 0.82 -28.80
CA LEU A 7 30.89 1.49 -27.53
C LEU A 7 29.53 1.04 -27.00
N ILE A 8 29.54 0.11 -26.05
CA ILE A 8 28.35 -0.24 -25.26
C ILE A 8 28.15 0.90 -24.27
N ALA A 9 27.22 1.81 -24.57
CA ALA A 9 26.79 2.83 -23.63
C ALA A 9 26.11 2.16 -22.43
N SER A 10 26.76 2.20 -21.28
CA SER A 10 26.16 1.78 -20.01
C SER A 10 25.01 2.73 -19.66
N ILE A 11 23.77 2.32 -19.94
CA ILE A 11 22.60 3.02 -19.42
C ILE A 11 22.65 2.92 -17.89
N PRO A 12 22.71 4.02 -17.14
CA PRO A 12 22.64 3.93 -15.69
C PRO A 12 21.23 3.45 -15.33
N ILE A 13 21.13 2.27 -14.71
CA ILE A 13 19.90 1.81 -14.07
C ILE A 13 19.65 2.76 -12.92
N GLN A 14 18.88 3.82 -13.16
CA GLN A 14 18.42 4.70 -12.10
C GLN A 14 17.37 3.95 -11.29
N GLN A 15 17.84 3.18 -10.31
CA GLN A 15 17.02 2.43 -9.37
C GLN A 15 16.30 3.45 -8.45
N LYS A 16 15.21 4.05 -8.93
CA LYS A 16 14.28 4.74 -8.04
C LYS A 16 13.54 3.67 -7.25
N GLU A 17 13.79 3.60 -5.95
CA GLU A 17 13.14 2.73 -4.96
C GLU A 17 11.63 3.03 -4.77
N HIS A 18 10.86 3.19 -5.85
CA HIS A 18 9.44 3.42 -5.77
C HIS A 18 8.74 2.12 -5.38
N TRP A 19 8.05 2.11 -4.23
CA TRP A 19 7.29 0.94 -3.79
C TRP A 19 6.00 0.83 -4.59
N GLU A 20 6.08 0.12 -5.71
CA GLU A 20 4.94 -0.15 -6.57
C GLU A 20 4.42 -1.58 -6.42
N ALA A 21 3.11 -1.73 -6.53
CA ALA A 21 2.50 -3.05 -6.64
C ALA A 21 2.76 -3.61 -8.04
N PRO A 22 2.89 -4.94 -8.21
CA PRO A 22 2.96 -5.57 -9.52
C PRO A 22 1.69 -5.26 -10.32
N LYS A 23 1.79 -5.17 -11.65
CA LYS A 23 0.66 -4.77 -12.52
C LYS A 23 -0.51 -5.75 -12.44
N GLU A 24 -0.21 -7.01 -12.16
CA GLU A 24 -1.19 -8.07 -11.97
C GLU A 24 -2.10 -7.79 -10.77
N ALA A 25 -1.63 -7.04 -9.76
CA ALA A 25 -2.46 -6.63 -8.63
C ALA A 25 -3.63 -5.75 -9.07
N ASP A 26 -3.50 -4.98 -10.16
CA ASP A 26 -4.58 -4.14 -10.69
C ASP A 26 -5.75 -4.96 -11.28
N LEU A 27 -5.50 -6.22 -11.60
CA LEU A 27 -6.50 -7.15 -12.13
C LEU A 27 -7.38 -7.73 -11.00
N ILE A 28 -6.88 -7.77 -9.77
CA ILE A 28 -7.58 -8.35 -8.63
C ILE A 28 -8.69 -7.40 -8.17
N LYS A 29 -9.94 -7.90 -8.20
CA LYS A 29 -11.11 -7.13 -7.79
C LYS A 29 -11.44 -7.40 -6.34
N ASN A 30 -11.81 -6.34 -5.62
CA ASN A 30 -12.27 -6.44 -4.25
C ASN A 30 -13.66 -7.10 -4.21
N PRO A 31 -13.80 -8.30 -3.62
CA PRO A 31 -15.07 -9.02 -3.58
C PRO A 31 -16.09 -8.38 -2.62
N PHE A 32 -15.65 -7.45 -1.76
CA PHE A 32 -16.48 -6.73 -0.80
C PHE A 32 -16.70 -5.27 -1.16
N ARG A 33 -16.43 -4.87 -2.39
CA ARG A 33 -16.58 -3.47 -2.81
C ARG A 33 -17.99 -2.96 -2.47
N ASP A 34 -18.06 -1.73 -1.96
CA ASP A 34 -19.29 -1.04 -1.56
C ASP A 34 -20.13 -1.77 -0.48
N ASN A 35 -19.56 -2.75 0.22
CA ASN A 35 -20.21 -3.44 1.33
C ASN A 35 -20.04 -2.66 2.66
N PRO A 36 -21.13 -2.17 3.30
CA PRO A 36 -21.03 -1.41 4.55
C PRO A 36 -20.55 -2.23 5.74
N GLY A 37 -20.94 -3.50 5.81
CA GLY A 37 -20.51 -4.42 6.89
C GLY A 37 -19.00 -4.67 6.84
N ALA A 38 -18.46 -4.92 5.64
CA ALA A 38 -17.03 -5.06 5.43
C ALA A 38 -16.27 -3.76 5.74
N THR A 39 -16.85 -2.61 5.43
CA THR A 39 -16.27 -1.30 5.78
C THR A 39 -16.21 -1.10 7.30
N LEU A 40 -17.27 -1.48 8.02
CA LEU A 40 -17.31 -1.39 9.49
C LEU A 40 -16.33 -2.38 10.15
N ALA A 41 -16.21 -3.59 9.61
CA ALA A 41 -15.22 -4.56 10.07
C ALA A 41 -13.79 -4.03 9.85
N GLY A 42 -13.52 -3.44 8.67
CA GLY A 42 -12.27 -2.78 8.33
C GLY A 42 -11.91 -1.64 9.26
N GLN A 43 -12.90 -0.83 9.67
CA GLN A 43 -12.70 0.23 10.65
C GLN A 43 -12.18 -0.32 11.97
N LYS A 44 -12.79 -1.39 12.50
CA LYS A 44 -12.37 -2.02 13.76
C LYS A 44 -10.93 -2.52 13.67
N LEU A 45 -10.59 -3.21 12.56
CA LEU A 45 -9.23 -3.68 12.32
C LEU A 45 -8.23 -2.52 12.25
N TYR A 46 -8.56 -1.46 11.51
CA TYR A 46 -7.73 -0.28 11.37
C TYR A 46 -7.43 0.38 12.72
N THR A 47 -8.47 0.59 13.54
CA THR A 47 -8.33 1.17 14.88
C THR A 47 -7.47 0.30 15.79
N ASN A 48 -7.46 -1.01 15.62
CA ASN A 48 -6.68 -1.91 16.47
C ASN A 48 -5.19 -1.97 16.09
N MET A 49 -4.82 -1.81 14.82
CA MET A 49 -3.44 -2.03 14.38
C MET A 49 -2.85 -0.97 13.44
N CYS A 50 -3.65 -0.40 12.53
CA CYS A 50 -3.12 0.51 11.51
C CYS A 50 -2.98 1.95 12.03
N VAL A 51 -3.86 2.34 12.97
CA VAL A 51 -3.98 3.72 13.47
C VAL A 51 -2.73 4.23 14.15
N VAL A 52 -1.97 3.36 14.82
CA VAL A 52 -0.75 3.75 15.56
C VAL A 52 0.32 4.33 14.63
N CYS A 53 0.34 3.90 13.36
CA CYS A 53 1.24 4.40 12.34
C CYS A 53 0.55 5.41 11.41
N HIS A 54 -0.66 5.08 10.93
CA HIS A 54 -1.32 5.88 9.91
C HIS A 54 -2.22 7.01 10.45
N GLY A 55 -2.50 7.04 11.75
CA GLY A 55 -3.31 8.06 12.42
C GLY A 55 -4.82 7.88 12.22
N ASN A 56 -5.63 8.49 13.08
CA ASN A 56 -7.10 8.33 13.04
C ASN A 56 -7.73 8.76 11.70
N LYS A 57 -7.09 9.69 11.00
CA LYS A 57 -7.55 10.24 9.71
C LYS A 57 -6.77 9.69 8.52
N GLY A 58 -5.92 8.68 8.72
CA GLY A 58 -5.10 8.08 7.66
C GLY A 58 -4.02 8.99 7.10
N LYS A 59 -3.61 10.06 7.80
CA LYS A 59 -2.66 11.05 7.26
C LYS A 59 -1.20 10.64 7.38
N GLY A 60 -0.89 9.49 7.97
CA GLY A 60 0.49 9.08 8.27
C GLY A 60 1.07 9.79 9.48
N ASP A 61 0.21 10.29 10.36
CA ASP A 61 0.53 11.07 11.56
C ASP A 61 0.23 10.32 12.87
N GLY A 62 0.16 8.98 12.81
CA GLY A 62 0.01 8.15 13.99
C GLY A 62 1.20 8.30 14.96
N THR A 63 0.97 8.04 16.25
CA THR A 63 1.94 8.26 17.33
C THR A 63 3.28 7.56 17.10
N ALA A 64 3.29 6.35 16.51
CA ALA A 64 4.51 5.69 16.08
C ALA A 64 4.96 6.16 14.69
N GLY A 65 4.01 6.39 13.79
CA GLY A 65 4.26 6.78 12.40
C GLY A 65 5.12 8.02 12.24
N VAL A 66 5.01 8.98 13.18
CA VAL A 66 5.80 10.20 13.15
C VAL A 66 7.30 10.02 13.38
N TYR A 67 7.72 8.85 13.88
CA TYR A 67 9.12 8.53 14.12
C TYR A 67 9.70 7.56 13.08
N LEU A 68 8.88 7.03 12.18
CA LEU A 68 9.31 6.08 11.16
C LEU A 68 10.01 6.76 9.98
N LYS A 69 10.95 6.02 9.38
CA LYS A 69 11.68 6.41 8.16
C LYS A 69 11.64 5.26 7.13
N PRO A 70 11.02 5.45 5.95
CA PRO A 70 10.14 6.57 5.61
C PRO A 70 8.91 6.65 6.51
N ARG A 71 8.29 7.84 6.58
CA ARG A 71 6.99 8.01 7.26
C ARG A 71 5.90 7.24 6.50
N PRO A 72 4.85 6.76 7.19
CA PRO A 72 3.71 6.16 6.52
C PRO A 72 3.07 7.14 5.52
N THR A 73 2.58 6.62 4.39
CA THR A 73 1.92 7.45 3.38
C THR A 73 0.63 8.06 3.93
N ASN A 74 0.26 9.21 3.37
CA ASN A 74 -1.06 9.79 3.55
C ASN A 74 -2.09 8.98 2.74
N LEU A 75 -2.87 8.14 3.42
CA LEU A 75 -3.86 7.24 2.85
C LEU A 75 -5.01 7.99 2.15
N ILE A 76 -5.27 9.24 2.53
CA ILE A 76 -6.33 10.06 1.91
C ILE A 76 -5.80 10.95 0.77
N SER A 77 -4.52 10.85 0.43
CA SER A 77 -3.96 11.57 -0.73
C SER A 77 -4.53 11.03 -2.05
N THR A 78 -4.69 11.91 -3.04
CA THR A 78 -5.09 11.54 -4.41
C THR A 78 -4.23 10.42 -4.95
N LYS A 79 -2.89 10.53 -4.83
CA LYS A 79 -1.95 9.49 -5.24
C LYS A 79 -2.27 8.11 -4.64
N THR A 80 -2.60 8.05 -3.36
CA THR A 80 -2.93 6.77 -2.72
C THR A 80 -4.29 6.25 -3.18
N GLN A 81 -5.26 7.15 -3.38
CA GLN A 81 -6.60 6.78 -3.82
C GLN A 81 -6.70 6.44 -5.31
N GLU A 82 -5.73 6.85 -6.12
CA GLU A 82 -5.62 6.44 -7.53
C GLU A 82 -5.14 4.99 -7.71
N HIS A 83 -4.48 4.38 -6.71
CA HIS A 83 -4.17 2.95 -6.76
C HIS A 83 -5.45 2.12 -6.88
N SER A 84 -5.39 0.99 -7.58
CA SER A 84 -6.49 0.02 -7.60
C SER A 84 -6.73 -0.60 -6.21
N ASP A 85 -7.91 -1.17 -5.98
CA ASP A 85 -8.19 -1.88 -4.72
C ASP A 85 -7.21 -3.06 -4.53
N GLY A 86 -6.90 -3.79 -5.59
CA GLY A 86 -5.94 -4.89 -5.56
C GLY A 86 -4.50 -4.44 -5.29
N ALA A 87 -4.08 -3.27 -5.79
CA ALA A 87 -2.78 -2.70 -5.44
C ALA A 87 -2.70 -2.32 -3.95
N ILE A 88 -3.76 -1.76 -3.36
CA ILE A 88 -3.80 -1.47 -1.91
C ILE A 88 -3.80 -2.78 -1.11
N TYR A 89 -4.60 -3.77 -1.51
CA TYR A 89 -4.62 -5.10 -0.89
C TYR A 89 -3.24 -5.75 -0.90
N TRP A 90 -2.52 -5.69 -2.03
CA TRP A 90 -1.17 -6.22 -2.16
C TRP A 90 -0.20 -5.52 -1.21
N LYS A 91 -0.25 -4.18 -1.13
CA LYS A 91 0.60 -3.40 -0.21
C LYS A 91 0.36 -3.76 1.26
N ILE A 92 -0.90 -3.99 1.67
CA ILE A 92 -1.23 -4.47 3.02
C ILE A 92 -0.69 -5.88 3.25
N THR A 93 -0.87 -6.75 2.25
CA THR A 93 -0.49 -8.17 2.33
C THR A 93 1.01 -8.33 2.46
N GLU A 94 1.79 -7.75 1.54
CA GLU A 94 3.23 -7.97 1.46
C GLU A 94 4.03 -7.01 2.36
N GLY A 95 3.50 -5.80 2.61
CA GLY A 95 4.22 -4.78 3.38
C GLY A 95 5.50 -4.29 2.69
N LYS A 96 6.16 -3.32 3.32
CA LYS A 96 7.53 -2.88 3.00
C LYS A 96 8.04 -2.11 4.20
N ALA A 97 9.23 -2.46 4.67
CA ALA A 97 9.83 -1.84 5.85
C ALA A 97 9.73 -0.30 5.77
N PRO A 98 9.26 0.38 6.84
CA PRO A 98 9.01 -0.16 8.19
C PRO A 98 7.61 -0.77 8.40
N MET A 99 6.73 -0.78 7.40
CA MET A 99 5.42 -1.44 7.50
C MET A 99 5.59 -2.95 7.36
N PRO A 100 5.16 -3.76 8.36
CA PRO A 100 5.27 -5.21 8.28
C PRO A 100 4.30 -5.78 7.23
N SER A 101 4.59 -7.00 6.77
CA SER A 101 3.60 -7.83 6.07
C SER A 101 2.46 -8.17 7.04
N HIS A 102 1.22 -8.15 6.56
CA HIS A 102 0.06 -8.60 7.34
C HIS A 102 -0.48 -9.95 6.86
N LYS A 103 0.26 -10.64 5.97
CA LYS A 103 -0.18 -11.89 5.33
C LYS A 103 -0.43 -13.03 6.33
N SER A 104 0.41 -13.12 7.36
CA SER A 104 0.32 -14.14 8.41
C SER A 104 -0.60 -13.75 9.57
N LEU A 105 -0.86 -12.45 9.76
CA LEU A 105 -1.63 -11.94 10.89
C LEU A 105 -3.13 -11.78 10.56
N LEU A 106 -3.44 -11.46 9.31
CA LEU A 106 -4.81 -11.20 8.85
C LEU A 106 -5.27 -12.25 7.85
N THR A 107 -6.55 -12.61 7.87
CA THR A 107 -7.17 -13.38 6.79
C THR A 107 -7.27 -12.54 5.52
N GLU A 108 -7.48 -13.18 4.37
CA GLU A 108 -7.75 -12.48 3.11
C GLU A 108 -8.96 -11.54 3.21
N GLU A 109 -10.04 -12.02 3.81
CA GLU A 109 -11.24 -11.22 4.05
C GLU A 109 -10.92 -9.95 4.86
N GLN A 110 -10.19 -10.10 5.97
CA GLN A 110 -9.80 -8.96 6.83
C GLN A 110 -8.95 -7.93 6.08
N ARG A 111 -8.06 -8.37 5.19
CA ARG A 111 -7.27 -7.46 4.35
C ARG A 111 -8.15 -6.72 3.35
N TRP A 112 -9.15 -7.34 2.74
CA TRP A 112 -10.12 -6.64 1.89
C TRP A 112 -11.01 -5.67 2.66
N GLN A 113 -11.42 -6.03 3.87
CA GLN A 113 -12.17 -5.13 4.76
C GLN A 113 -11.36 -3.87 5.08
N LEU A 114 -10.04 -3.98 5.31
CA LEU A 114 -9.16 -2.82 5.46
C LEU A 114 -9.15 -1.94 4.21
N VAL A 115 -9.10 -2.51 2.99
CA VAL A 115 -9.18 -1.74 1.74
C VAL A 115 -10.46 -0.90 1.70
N ASN A 116 -11.60 -1.49 2.04
CA ASN A 116 -12.87 -0.75 2.09
C ASN A 116 -12.82 0.44 3.05
N TYR A 117 -12.25 0.24 4.24
CA TYR A 117 -12.14 1.33 5.20
C TYR A 117 -11.17 2.43 4.73
N ILE A 118 -10.05 2.06 4.09
CA ILE A 118 -9.10 3.01 3.50
C ILE A 118 -9.79 3.86 2.41
N ARG A 119 -10.68 3.28 1.60
CA ARG A 119 -11.50 4.05 0.65
C ARG A 119 -12.44 5.01 1.35
N LYS A 120 -13.02 4.61 2.48
CA LYS A 120 -13.93 5.46 3.25
C LYS A 120 -13.20 6.64 3.92
N LEU A 121 -11.95 6.47 4.33
CA LEU A 121 -11.16 7.56 4.94
C LEU A 121 -11.01 8.78 4.01
N ALA A 122 -11.01 8.58 2.70
CA ALA A 122 -10.85 9.65 1.70
C ALA A 122 -12.15 10.37 1.31
N LYS A 123 -13.28 10.01 1.93
CA LYS A 123 -14.58 10.64 1.73
C LYS A 123 -14.90 11.52 2.94
#